data_AF-A0A2E0UNR2-F1
#
_entry.id   AF-A0A2E0UNR2-F1
#
_cell.length_a   1.000
_cell.length_b   1.000
_cell.length_c   1.000
_cell.angle_alpha   90.00
_cell.angle_beta   90.00
_cell.angle_gamma   90.00
#
_symmetry.space_group_name_H-M   'P 1'
#
loop_
_entity.id
_entity.type
_entity.pdbx_description
1 polymer ?
#
loop_
_entity_poly.entity_id
_entity_poly.type
_entity_poly.pdbx_seq_one_letter_code
_entity_poly.pdbx_strand_id
1 'polypeptide(L)'
;MKLSQQKWFIIVGVISVVFLGWALFWRTPPSLPPEIPRHLPPDSAIHIFMTEKIDYSLDFSQILAARRIERLQQIAEDHPEHREEALAAADSIKARMKREAKMNGEI
;
A
#
# COMPACT_ATOMS: atom_id res chain seq x y z
N MET A 1 33.27 -45.63 1.43
CA MET A 1 33.22 -44.37 0.65
C MET A 1 31.92 -43.56 0.84
N LYS A 2 31.30 -43.53 2.03
CA LYS A 2 30.05 -42.74 2.28
C LYS A 2 30.24 -41.44 3.08
N LEU A 3 31.32 -41.31 3.86
CA LEU A 3 31.61 -40.09 4.63
C LEU A 3 32.03 -38.89 3.77
N SER A 4 32.61 -39.13 2.59
CA SER A 4 33.03 -38.06 1.68
C SER A 4 31.83 -37.30 1.12
N GLN A 5 30.78 -37.99 0.66
CA GLN A 5 29.60 -37.34 0.09
C GLN A 5 28.83 -36.49 1.11
N GLN A 6 28.69 -36.94 2.36
CA GLN A 6 28.03 -36.14 3.40
C GLN A 6 28.75 -34.81 3.66
N LYS A 7 30.09 -34.80 3.66
CA LYS A 7 30.87 -33.56 3.82
C LYS A 7 30.66 -32.62 2.64
N TRP A 8 30.60 -33.14 1.42
CA TRP A 8 30.31 -32.34 0.22
C TRP A 8 28.91 -31.70 0.26
N PHE A 9 27.89 -32.43 0.72
CA PHE A 9 26.54 -31.86 0.87
C PHE A 9 26.50 -30.68 1.85
N ILE A 10 27.22 -30.78 2.97
CA ILE A 10 27.29 -29.69 3.96
C ILE A 10 28.02 -28.49 3.35
N ILE A 11 29.14 -28.71 2.65
CA ILE A 11 29.91 -27.63 2.02
C ILE A 11 29.06 -26.91 0.96
N VAL A 12 28.38 -27.65 0.09
CA VAL A 12 27.50 -27.06 -0.95
C VAL A 12 26.34 -26.30 -0.32
N GLY A 13 25.75 -26.82 0.76
CA GLY A 13 24.69 -26.14 1.50
C GLY A 13 25.16 -24.82 2.10
N VAL A 14 26.30 -24.82 2.79
CA VAL A 14 26.89 -23.61 3.41
C VAL A 14 27.26 -22.59 2.34
N ILE A 15 27.90 -23.01 1.25
CA ILE A 15 28.25 -22.12 0.14
C ILE A 15 27.00 -21.51 -0.49
N SER A 16 25.92 -22.28 -0.68
CA SER A 16 24.66 -21.77 -1.23
C SER A 16 24.05 -20.66 -0.36
N VAL A 17 24.04 -20.82 0.97
CA VAL A 17 23.51 -19.80 1.89
C VAL A 17 24.39 -18.54 1.88
N VAL A 18 25.71 -18.70 1.87
CA VAL A 18 26.65 -17.58 1.79
C VAL A 18 26.49 -16.83 0.46
N PHE A 19 26.32 -17.55 -0.64
CA PHE A 19 26.12 -16.97 -1.97
C PHE A 19 24.76 -16.26 -2.07
N LEU A 20 23.72 -16.81 -1.45
CA LEU A 20 22.40 -16.18 -1.38
C LEU A 20 22.44 -14.89 -0.55
N GLY A 21 23.11 -14.90 0.61
CA GLY A 21 23.30 -13.70 1.43
C GLY A 21 24.12 -12.62 0.70
N TRP A 22 25.18 -13.02 0.01
CA TRP A 22 25.98 -12.12 -0.83
C TRP A 22 25.16 -11.53 -2.00
N ALA A 23 24.38 -12.37 -2.68
CA ALA A 23 23.51 -11.94 -3.76
C ALA A 23 22.43 -10.97 -3.27
N LEU A 24 21.87 -11.19 -2.07
CA LEU A 24 20.93 -10.26 -1.45
C LEU A 24 21.59 -8.94 -1.03
N PHE A 25 22.85 -8.96 -0.60
CA PHE A 25 23.59 -7.75 -0.26
C PHE A 25 23.83 -6.85 -1.48
N TRP A 26 24.06 -7.43 -2.65
CA TRP A 26 24.22 -6.71 -3.92
C TRP A 26 22.92 -6.49 -4.69
N ARG A 27 21.83 -7.16 -4.30
CA ARG A 27 20.51 -6.95 -4.89
C ARG A 27 19.99 -5.62 -4.38
N THR A 28 20.05 -4.60 -5.24
CA THR A 28 19.31 -3.35 -5.05
C THR A 28 17.89 -3.70 -4.62
N PRO A 29 17.42 -3.19 -3.46
CA PRO A 29 16.06 -3.44 -3.05
C PRO A 29 15.15 -3.01 -4.20
N PRO A 30 14.14 -3.83 -4.58
CA PRO A 30 13.12 -3.35 -5.50
C PRO A 30 12.61 -2.06 -4.87
N SER A 31 12.74 -0.95 -5.59
CA SER A 31 12.27 0.36 -5.18
C SER A 31 10.88 0.18 -4.62
N LEU A 32 10.76 0.25 -3.28
CA LEU A 32 9.47 0.30 -2.62
C LEU A 32 8.67 1.39 -3.33
N PRO A 33 7.38 1.15 -3.66
CA PRO A 33 6.55 2.22 -4.20
C PRO A 33 6.73 3.43 -3.27
N PRO A 34 6.96 4.63 -3.84
CA PRO A 34 7.40 5.79 -3.08
C PRO A 34 6.54 5.93 -1.84
N GLU A 35 7.20 5.94 -0.68
CA GLU A 35 6.54 6.11 0.61
C GLU A 35 5.67 7.36 0.50
N ILE A 36 4.35 7.17 0.62
CA ILE A 36 3.39 8.28 0.51
C ILE A 36 3.81 9.30 1.58
N PRO A 37 4.19 10.54 1.20
CA PRO A 37 4.70 11.51 2.16
C PRO A 37 3.68 11.70 3.28
N ARG A 38 4.09 11.46 4.54
CA ARG A 38 3.19 11.51 5.70
C ARG A 38 2.66 12.92 6.01
N HIS A 39 3.23 13.95 5.38
CA HIS A 39 2.78 15.33 5.45
C HIS A 39 2.63 15.89 4.03
N LEU A 40 1.55 15.51 3.37
CA LEU A 40 1.08 16.21 2.17
C LEU A 40 0.25 17.40 2.63
N PRO A 41 0.51 18.63 2.14
CA PRO A 41 -0.40 19.75 2.36
C PRO A 41 -1.83 19.37 1.91
N PRO A 42 -2.89 19.87 2.59
CA PRO A 42 -4.26 19.40 2.41
C PRO A 42 -4.69 19.31 0.94
N ASP A 43 -4.37 20.34 0.15
CA ASP A 43 -4.65 20.41 -1.29
C ASP A 43 -4.05 19.24 -2.08
N SER A 44 -2.79 18.92 -1.79
CA SER A 44 -2.08 17.84 -2.49
C SER A 44 -2.60 16.47 -2.11
N ALA A 45 -3.05 16.29 -0.86
CA ALA A 45 -3.69 15.05 -0.42
C ALA A 45 -5.04 14.86 -1.13
N ILE A 46 -5.86 15.91 -1.20
CA ILE A 46 -7.15 15.90 -1.91
C ILE A 46 -6.93 15.54 -3.38
N HIS A 47 -5.97 16.18 -4.05
CA HIS A 47 -5.67 15.91 -5.46
C HIS A 47 -5.21 14.47 -5.71
N ILE A 48 -4.35 13.91 -4.84
CA ILE A 48 -3.93 12.51 -4.92
C ILE A 48 -5.14 11.58 -4.76
N PHE A 49 -6.02 11.85 -3.78
CA PHE A 49 -7.21 11.03 -3.57
C PHE A 49 -8.20 11.09 -4.73
N MET A 50 -8.32 12.24 -5.41
CA MET A 50 -9.17 12.38 -6.59
C MET A 50 -8.58 11.70 -7.84
N THR A 51 -7.25 11.72 -7.98
CA THR A 51 -6.57 11.22 -9.20
C THR A 51 -6.29 9.71 -9.13
N GLU A 52 -6.13 9.15 -7.94
CA GLU A 52 -5.75 7.76 -7.75
C GLU A 52 -6.93 6.80 -8.02
N LYS A 53 -6.77 5.95 -9.05
CA LYS A 53 -7.70 4.86 -9.35
C LYS A 53 -7.40 3.67 -8.42
N ILE A 54 -7.88 3.74 -7.18
CA ILE A 54 -7.90 2.57 -6.29
C ILE A 54 -9.09 1.68 -6.62
N ASP A 55 -8.84 0.37 -6.65
CA ASP A 55 -9.84 -0.69 -6.69
C ASP A 55 -10.24 -1.04 -5.24
N TYR A 56 -11.49 -0.76 -4.87
CA TYR A 56 -12.02 -0.97 -3.51
C TYR A 56 -12.70 -2.32 -3.32
N SER A 57 -12.58 -3.24 -4.29
CA SER A 57 -13.06 -4.62 -4.18
C SER A 57 -12.33 -5.46 -3.14
N LEU A 58 -11.11 -5.07 -2.75
CA LEU A 58 -10.28 -5.75 -1.76
C LEU A 58 -10.54 -5.20 -0.34
N ASP A 59 -10.60 -6.08 0.67
CA ASP A 59 -10.81 -5.72 2.09
C ASP A 59 -9.82 -4.65 2.58
N PHE A 60 -8.55 -4.76 2.16
CA PHE A 60 -7.52 -3.79 2.51
C PHE A 60 -7.80 -2.39 1.92
N SER A 61 -8.38 -2.33 0.73
CA SER A 61 -8.76 -1.08 0.07
C SER A 61 -9.98 -0.44 0.75
N GLN A 62 -10.92 -1.23 1.28
CA GLN A 62 -12.05 -0.70 2.06
C GLN A 62 -11.59 -0.07 3.39
N ILE A 63 -10.69 -0.73 4.10
CA ILE A 63 -10.08 -0.19 5.33
C ILE A 63 -9.30 1.09 5.03
N LEU A 64 -8.54 1.11 3.92
CA LEU A 64 -7.79 2.30 3.50
C LEU A 64 -8.72 3.45 3.13
N ALA A 65 -9.82 3.17 2.44
CA ALA A 65 -10.82 4.17 2.07
C ALA A 65 -11.51 4.77 3.30
N ALA A 66 -11.85 3.95 4.30
CA ALA A 66 -12.41 4.43 5.57
C ALA A 66 -11.46 5.40 6.28
N ARG A 67 -10.16 5.07 6.38
CA ARG A 67 -9.15 5.98 6.96
C ARG A 67 -8.98 7.26 6.15
N ARG A 68 -9.09 7.20 4.82
CA ARG A 68 -9.00 8.39 3.95
C ARG A 68 -10.19 9.32 4.19
N ILE A 69 -11.40 8.77 4.32
CA ILE A 69 -12.61 9.53 4.66
C ILE A 69 -12.44 10.21 6.02
N GLU A 70 -11.97 9.47 7.04
CA GLU A 70 -11.73 10.00 8.38
C GLU A 70 -10.72 11.16 8.36
N ARG A 71 -9.62 11.02 7.60
CA ARG A 71 -8.64 12.10 7.43
C ARG A 71 -9.22 13.30 6.69
N LEU A 72 -10.06 13.11 5.67
CA LEU A 72 -10.72 14.21 4.96
C LEU A 72 -11.71 14.95 5.87
N GLN A 73 -12.39 14.24 6.76
CA GLN A 73 -13.26 14.86 7.78
C GLN A 73 -12.45 15.67 8.79
N GLN A 74 -11.30 15.15 9.25
CA GLN A 74 -10.38 15.91 10.11
C GLN A 74 -9.87 17.18 9.42
N ILE A 75 -9.45 17.09 8.15
CA ILE A 75 -9.04 18.26 7.37
C ILE A 75 -10.19 19.28 7.27
N ALA A 76 -11.43 18.82 7.07
CA ALA A 76 -12.59 19.69 6.99
C ALA A 76 -12.94 20.40 8.31
N GLU A 77 -12.55 19.81 9.45
CA GLU A 77 -12.70 20.39 10.80
C GLU A 77 -11.55 21.34 11.15
N ASP A 78 -10.30 20.94 10.85
CA ASP A 78 -9.08 21.68 11.16
C ASP A 78 -8.87 22.88 10.22
N HIS A 79 -9.35 22.78 8.97
CA HIS A 79 -9.18 23.77 7.90
C HIS A 79 -10.53 24.15 7.28
N PRO A 80 -11.28 25.10 7.86
CA PRO A 80 -12.60 25.48 7.37
C PRO A 80 -12.58 26.02 5.93
N GLU A 81 -11.46 26.57 5.48
CA GLU A 81 -11.22 27.04 4.11
C GLU A 81 -11.28 25.91 3.05
N HIS A 82 -10.98 24.66 3.44
CA HIS A 82 -10.99 23.49 2.54
C HIS A 82 -12.17 22.54 2.81
N ARG A 83 -13.11 22.95 3.66
CA ARG A 83 -14.20 22.10 4.15
C ARG A 83 -15.07 21.54 3.03
N GLU A 84 -15.48 22.37 2.06
CA GLU A 84 -16.35 21.94 0.97
C GLU A 84 -15.67 20.91 0.06
N GLU A 85 -14.40 21.16 -0.29
CA GLU A 85 -13.61 20.28 -1.15
C GLU A 85 -13.29 18.95 -0.47
N ALA A 86 -12.92 18.99 0.82
CA ALA A 86 -12.61 17.79 1.60
C ALA A 86 -13.86 16.90 1.80
N LEU A 87 -15.03 17.50 2.06
CA LEU A 87 -16.30 16.76 2.16
C LEU A 87 -16.73 16.18 0.81
N ALA A 88 -16.61 16.96 -0.28
CA ALA A 88 -16.91 16.47 -1.62
C ALA A 88 -16.02 15.27 -2.02
N ALA A 89 -14.73 15.34 -1.67
CA ALA A 89 -13.80 14.23 -1.88
C ALA A 89 -14.22 12.99 -1.08
N ALA A 90 -14.55 13.14 0.20
CA ALA A 90 -15.00 12.06 1.07
C ALA A 90 -16.30 11.39 0.54
N ASP A 91 -17.26 12.19 0.09
CA ASP A 91 -18.51 11.69 -0.48
C ASP A 91 -18.30 10.98 -1.82
N SER A 92 -17.34 11.44 -2.64
CA SER A 92 -16.97 10.75 -3.88
C SER A 92 -16.40 9.35 -3.60
N ILE A 93 -15.57 9.21 -2.56
CA ILE A 93 -14.98 7.92 -2.16
C ILE A 93 -16.09 6.99 -1.65
N LYS A 94 -16.97 7.48 -0.78
CA LYS A 94 -18.14 6.71 -0.29
C LYS A 94 -19.02 6.22 -1.45
N ALA A 95 -19.30 7.08 -2.43
CA ALA A 95 -20.12 6.74 -3.58
C ALA A 95 -19.46 5.71 -4.49
N ARG A 96 -18.12 5.70 -4.61
CA ARG A 96 -17.37 4.67 -5.35
C ARG A 96 -17.40 3.33 -4.61
N MET A 97 -17.09 3.33 -3.31
CA MET A 97 -17.16 2.12 -2.48
C MET A 97 -18.56 1.47 -2.51
N LYS A 98 -19.62 2.26 -2.41
CA LYS A 98 -21.01 1.75 -2.46
C LYS A 98 -21.35 1.11 -3.81
N ARG A 99 -20.82 1.64 -4.91
CA ARG A 99 -21.00 1.07 -6.25
C ARG A 99 -20.25 -0.26 -6.40
N GLU A 100 -19.01 -0.32 -5.94
CA GLU A 100 -18.18 -1.53 -6.02
C GLU A 100 -18.68 -2.63 -5.07
N ALA A 101 -19.11 -2.29 -3.85
CA ALA A 101 -19.74 -3.25 -2.93
C ALA A 101 -21.05 -3.83 -3.50
N LYS A 102 -21.83 -3.03 -4.23
CA LYS A 102 -23.06 -3.52 -4.89
C LYS A 102 -22.73 -4.51 -6.02
N MET A 103 -21.70 -4.25 -6.81
CA MET A 103 -21.28 -5.16 -7.90
C MET A 103 -20.66 -6.46 -7.38
N ASN A 104 -19.96 -6.43 -6.23
CA ASN A 104 -19.35 -7.62 -5.65
C ASN A 104 -20.30 -8.47 -4.78
N GLY A 105 -21.43 -7.91 -4.34
CA GLY A 105 -22.45 -8.62 -3.54
C GLY A 105 -23.52 -9.36 -4.36
N GLU A 106 -23.48 -9.27 -5.70
CA GLU A 106 -24.38 -9.98 -6.64
C GLU A 106 -23.77 -11.28 -7.21
N ILE A 107 -22.74 -11.85 -6.56
CA ILE A 107 -22.12 -13.13 -6.93
C ILE A 107 -22.42 -14.20 -5.87
#